data_AF-A0A7C6UW50-F1
#
_entry.id   AF-A0A7C6UW50-F1
#
_cell.length_a   1.000
_cell.length_b   1.000
_cell.length_c   1.000
_cell.angle_alpha   90.00
_cell.angle_beta   90.00
_cell.angle_gamma   90.00
#
_symmetry.space_group_name_H-M   'P 1'
#
loop_
_entity.id
_entity.type
_entity.pdbx_description
1 polymer ?
#
loop_
_entity_poly.entity_id
_entity_poly.type
_entity_poly.pdbx_seq_one_letter_code
_entity_poly.pdbx_strand_id
1 'polypeptide(L)'
;MPLPEGTTRKDIIESIPSRIENYNRNTSYNRSYLRFITERERGIESLGSLTKWLASQEAANSIYKLMQQFGMQARASVLTEPKIFASKLFELTLNVDIDGLSSFTPDQGPLTTKLGNSTVAQELGKLFDFCSKWGHFSEAGGIVIGSKVAHAILPELCPMIDTSHGISLYNVASGEYLPPGDSWDEYLGYTLEGKPNPSPRGSGRYQWAKDHFLCAIGFYARIYHDWQEANGCPGMTAFLSLDPVKGTTGIPRLLDKVFW
;
A
#
# COMPACT_ATOMS: atom_id res chain seq x y z
N MET A 1 -12.46 12.52 3.21
CA MET A 1 -13.48 12.81 2.18
C MET A 1 -12.80 12.52 0.87
N PRO A 2 -13.41 11.67 0.02
CA PRO A 2 -12.78 11.29 -1.23
C PRO A 2 -12.37 12.48 -2.10
N LEU A 3 -11.40 12.27 -3.00
CA LEU A 3 -11.05 13.27 -4.01
C LEU A 3 -12.30 13.61 -4.86
N PRO A 4 -12.54 14.89 -5.23
CA PRO A 4 -13.61 15.25 -6.16
C PRO A 4 -13.42 14.61 -7.53
N GLU A 5 -14.53 14.38 -8.25
CA GLU A 5 -14.47 13.91 -9.63
C GLU A 5 -13.69 14.88 -10.53
N GLY A 6 -12.83 14.32 -11.39
CA GLY A 6 -11.99 15.09 -12.31
C GLY A 6 -10.72 15.68 -11.68
N THR A 7 -10.35 15.26 -10.47
CA THR A 7 -9.11 15.71 -9.81
C THR A 7 -7.88 15.37 -10.66
N THR A 8 -7.00 16.35 -10.89
CA THR A 8 -5.71 16.17 -11.59
C THR A 8 -4.57 15.84 -10.62
N ARG A 9 -3.43 15.33 -11.10
CA ARG A 9 -2.25 15.13 -10.22
C ARG A 9 -1.77 16.44 -9.58
N LYS A 10 -1.88 17.56 -10.31
CA LYS A 10 -1.56 18.89 -9.77
C LYS A 10 -2.46 19.24 -8.58
N ASP A 11 -3.77 19.00 -8.69
CA ASP A 11 -4.71 19.23 -7.58
C ASP A 11 -4.39 18.34 -6.36
N ILE A 12 -3.99 17.09 -6.60
CA ILE A 12 -3.55 16.17 -5.53
C ILE A 12 -2.34 16.77 -4.81
N ILE A 13 -1.30 17.17 -5.54
CA ILE A 13 -0.05 17.74 -5.01
C ILE A 13 -0.33 19.00 -4.18
N GLU A 14 -1.12 19.93 -4.72
CA GLU A 14 -1.47 21.19 -4.03
C GLU A 14 -2.31 20.94 -2.77
N SER A 15 -3.12 19.87 -2.76
CA SER A 15 -3.99 19.55 -1.63
C SER A 15 -3.37 18.62 -0.57
N ILE A 16 -2.13 18.15 -0.75
CA ILE A 16 -1.46 17.25 0.22
C ILE A 16 -1.51 17.80 1.65
N PRO A 17 -1.06 19.04 1.93
CA PRO A 17 -0.98 19.53 3.31
C PRO A 17 -2.35 19.60 3.99
N SER A 18 -3.36 20.13 3.29
CA SER A 18 -4.71 20.30 3.85
C SER A 18 -5.43 18.97 4.07
N ARG A 19 -5.24 17.99 3.17
CA ARG A 19 -5.82 16.65 3.29
C ARG A 19 -5.19 15.85 4.41
N ILE A 20 -3.86 15.89 4.56
CA ILE A 20 -3.15 15.28 5.69
C ILE A 20 -3.64 15.87 7.01
N GLU A 21 -3.72 17.21 7.11
CA GLU A 21 -4.21 17.88 8.31
C GLU A 21 -5.65 17.45 8.64
N ASN A 22 -6.53 17.44 7.65
CA ASN A 22 -7.91 17.01 7.82
C ASN A 22 -8.01 15.54 8.25
N TYR A 23 -7.24 14.63 7.64
CA TYR A 23 -7.16 13.23 8.07
C TYR A 23 -6.75 13.16 9.54
N ASN A 24 -5.64 13.82 9.90
CA ASN A 24 -5.07 13.79 11.25
C ASN A 24 -6.03 14.32 12.33
N ARG A 25 -6.85 15.32 12.03
CA ARG A 25 -7.89 15.84 12.94
C ARG A 25 -9.05 14.87 13.15
N ASN A 26 -9.38 14.05 12.15
CA ASN A 26 -10.61 13.26 12.14
C ASN A 26 -10.42 11.76 12.36
N THR A 27 -9.19 11.28 12.50
CA THR A 27 -8.89 9.85 12.65
C THR A 27 -8.20 9.50 13.96
N SER A 28 -8.68 8.44 14.60
CA SER A 28 -8.01 7.83 15.76
C SER A 28 -6.92 6.83 15.35
N TYR A 29 -6.79 6.51 14.06
CA TYR A 29 -5.90 5.44 13.58
C TYR A 29 -4.42 5.76 13.71
N ASN A 30 -4.04 7.04 13.73
CA ASN A 30 -2.65 7.46 13.82
C ASN A 30 -1.92 6.86 15.03
N ARG A 31 -2.56 6.82 16.21
CA ARG A 31 -1.95 6.26 17.42
C ARG A 31 -1.77 4.75 17.31
N SER A 32 -2.76 4.06 16.75
CA SER A 32 -2.74 2.60 16.56
C SER A 32 -1.67 2.20 15.54
N TYR A 33 -1.59 2.94 14.44
CA TYR A 33 -0.61 2.72 13.38
C TYR A 33 0.82 2.99 13.87
N LEU A 34 1.06 4.10 14.59
CA LEU A 34 2.36 4.38 15.19
C LEU A 34 2.81 3.27 16.15
N ARG A 35 1.89 2.76 16.99
CA ARG A 35 2.20 1.63 17.88
C ARG A 35 2.59 0.39 17.07
N PHE A 36 1.82 0.06 16.04
CA PHE A 36 2.11 -1.07 15.15
C PHE A 36 3.49 -0.94 14.50
N ILE A 37 3.82 0.20 13.89
CA ILE A 37 5.14 0.44 13.28
C ILE A 37 6.25 0.29 14.33
N THR A 38 6.06 0.83 15.53
CA THR A 38 7.06 0.71 16.62
C THR A 38 7.29 -0.74 17.03
N GLU A 39 6.23 -1.53 17.15
CA GLU A 39 6.30 -2.96 17.46
C GLU A 39 6.96 -3.76 16.31
N ARG A 40 6.60 -3.44 15.07
CA ARG A 40 7.20 -4.02 13.86
C ARG A 40 8.70 -3.79 13.83
N GLU A 41 9.18 -2.55 13.92
CA GLU A 41 10.61 -2.25 13.86
C GLU A 41 11.40 -2.96 14.96
N ARG A 42 10.87 -2.98 16.19
CA ARG A 42 11.49 -3.71 17.30
C ARG A 42 11.54 -5.21 17.03
N GLY A 43 10.48 -5.79 16.49
CA GLY A 43 10.41 -7.21 16.16
C GLY A 43 11.37 -7.60 15.04
N ILE A 44 11.48 -6.77 14.01
CA ILE A 44 12.45 -6.93 12.92
C ILE A 44 13.87 -6.87 13.46
N GLU A 45 14.19 -5.87 14.28
CA GLU A 45 15.51 -5.72 14.92
C GLU A 45 15.86 -6.93 15.78
N SER A 46 14.91 -7.40 16.61
CA SER A 46 15.14 -8.52 17.53
C SER A 46 15.32 -9.86 16.81
N LEU A 47 14.65 -10.08 15.68
CA LEU A 47 14.69 -11.35 14.95
C LEU A 47 15.66 -11.32 13.76
N GLY A 48 16.13 -10.13 13.39
CA GLY A 48 17.18 -9.89 12.41
C GLY A 48 16.71 -9.74 10.95
N SER A 49 15.42 -9.96 10.65
CA SER A 49 14.83 -9.60 9.35
C SER A 49 13.31 -9.55 9.38
N LEU A 50 12.70 -8.91 8.37
CA LEU A 50 11.26 -8.83 8.22
C LEU A 50 10.64 -10.22 8.02
N THR A 51 11.25 -11.05 7.18
CA THR A 51 10.84 -12.45 6.95
C THR A 51 10.79 -13.25 8.25
N LYS A 52 11.82 -13.14 9.10
CA LYS A 52 11.87 -13.83 10.40
C LYS A 52 10.82 -13.30 11.37
N TRP A 53 10.57 -11.99 11.37
CA TRP A 53 9.50 -11.41 12.19
C TRP A 53 8.12 -11.89 11.75
N LEU A 54 7.81 -11.86 10.45
CA LEU A 54 6.53 -12.35 9.91
C LEU A 54 6.26 -13.83 10.19
N ALA A 55 7.31 -14.65 10.32
CA ALA A 55 7.20 -16.05 10.73
C ALA A 55 6.84 -16.25 12.21
N SER A 56 6.82 -15.19 13.02
CA SER A 56 6.54 -15.24 14.46
C SER A 56 5.04 -15.06 14.79
N GLN A 57 4.64 -15.62 15.94
CA GLN A 57 3.29 -15.38 16.48
C GLN A 57 3.08 -13.91 16.86
N GLU A 58 4.15 -13.19 17.22
CA GLU A 58 4.09 -11.76 17.55
C GLU A 58 3.65 -10.93 16.36
N ALA A 59 4.25 -11.14 15.18
CA ALA A 59 3.86 -10.45 13.95
C ALA A 59 2.41 -10.76 13.57
N ALA A 60 2.02 -12.04 13.62
CA ALA A 60 0.64 -12.45 13.34
C ALA A 60 -0.36 -11.72 14.26
N ASN A 61 -0.08 -11.67 15.57
CA ASN A 61 -0.94 -10.97 16.53
C ASN A 61 -0.99 -9.46 16.28
N SER A 62 0.16 -8.84 15.98
CA SER A 62 0.24 -7.38 15.77
C SER A 62 -0.49 -6.95 14.50
N ILE A 63 -0.27 -7.65 13.37
CA ILE A 63 -0.97 -7.39 12.11
C ILE A 63 -2.47 -7.67 12.25
N TYR A 64 -2.86 -8.80 12.87
CA TYR A 64 -4.27 -9.13 13.07
C TYR A 64 -5.00 -8.04 13.88
N LYS A 65 -4.38 -7.58 14.97
CA LYS A 65 -4.91 -6.50 15.80
C LYS A 65 -5.02 -5.19 15.03
N LEU A 66 -4.03 -4.84 14.21
CA LEU A 66 -4.11 -3.67 13.33
C LEU A 66 -5.29 -3.79 12.36
N MET A 67 -5.51 -4.96 11.75
CA MET A 67 -6.64 -5.18 10.86
C MET A 67 -7.98 -5.02 11.57
N GLN A 68 -8.11 -5.51 12.82
CA GLN A 68 -9.30 -5.26 13.63
C GLN A 68 -9.51 -3.76 13.90
N GLN A 69 -8.44 -3.02 14.19
CA GLN A 69 -8.50 -1.57 14.41
C GLN A 69 -8.89 -0.81 13.14
N PHE A 70 -8.57 -1.33 11.95
CA PHE A 70 -9.08 -0.84 10.68
C PHE A 70 -10.54 -1.23 10.38
N GLY A 71 -11.22 -1.93 11.30
CA GLY A 71 -12.59 -2.36 11.13
C GLY A 71 -12.76 -3.55 10.20
N MET A 72 -11.71 -4.36 9.98
CA MET A 72 -11.75 -5.56 9.13
C MET A 72 -12.51 -6.75 9.75
N GLN A 73 -13.30 -6.50 10.80
CA GLN A 73 -14.29 -7.42 11.35
C GLN A 73 -15.70 -6.83 11.34
N ALA A 74 -15.92 -5.76 10.57
CA ALA A 74 -17.22 -5.13 10.44
C ALA A 74 -17.77 -5.27 9.02
N ARG A 75 -19.09 -5.48 8.92
CA ARG A 75 -19.83 -5.58 7.65
C ARG A 75 -19.30 -6.74 6.78
N ALA A 76 -19.08 -6.51 5.48
CA ALA A 76 -18.68 -7.53 4.51
C ALA A 76 -17.15 -7.79 4.42
N SER A 77 -16.39 -7.40 5.45
CA SER A 77 -14.95 -7.69 5.56
C SER A 77 -14.76 -8.49 6.84
N VAL A 78 -14.44 -9.78 6.70
CA VAL A 78 -14.31 -10.72 7.82
C VAL A 78 -12.92 -11.34 7.76
N LEU A 79 -12.11 -11.07 8.78
CA LEU A 79 -10.82 -11.73 8.96
C LEU A 79 -11.01 -13.23 9.17
N THR A 80 -10.13 -14.03 8.59
CA THR A 80 -10.00 -15.44 8.94
C THR A 80 -9.63 -15.62 10.41
N GLU A 81 -9.89 -16.80 10.97
CA GLU A 81 -9.51 -17.10 12.36
C GLU A 81 -8.00 -16.86 12.63
N PRO A 82 -7.61 -16.42 13.84
CA PRO A 82 -6.22 -16.10 14.16
C PRO A 82 -5.20 -17.20 13.86
N LYS A 83 -5.57 -18.47 14.04
CA LYS A 83 -4.69 -19.61 13.72
C LYS A 83 -4.44 -19.75 12.22
N ILE A 84 -5.49 -19.58 11.41
CA ILE A 84 -5.39 -19.58 9.95
C ILE A 84 -4.56 -18.38 9.51
N PHE A 85 -4.84 -17.20 10.06
CA PHE A 85 -4.12 -15.97 9.74
C PHE A 85 -2.61 -16.13 10.01
N ALA A 86 -2.23 -16.64 11.19
CA ALA A 86 -0.82 -16.87 11.54
C ALA A 86 -0.15 -17.90 10.61
N SER A 87 -0.85 -19.02 10.33
CA SER A 87 -0.35 -20.02 9.38
C SER A 87 -0.13 -19.45 7.97
N LYS A 88 -1.02 -18.56 7.52
CA LYS A 88 -0.96 -17.95 6.20
C LYS A 88 0.11 -16.85 6.11
N LEU A 89 0.36 -16.14 7.20
CA LEU A 89 1.47 -15.21 7.28
C LEU A 89 2.81 -15.95 7.17
N PHE A 90 2.96 -17.09 7.85
CA PHE A 90 4.13 -17.95 7.69
C PHE A 90 4.25 -18.54 6.28
N GLU A 91 3.16 -19.04 5.70
CA GLU A 91 3.18 -19.57 4.33
C GLU A 91 3.59 -18.48 3.30
N LEU A 92 3.16 -17.23 3.50
CA LEU A 92 3.56 -16.11 2.64
C LEU A 92 5.09 -15.95 2.59
N THR A 93 5.79 -16.06 3.73
CA THR A 93 7.25 -15.87 3.79
C THR A 93 8.04 -16.93 3.03
N LEU A 94 7.40 -18.06 2.70
CA LEU A 94 7.98 -19.12 1.88
C LEU A 94 7.76 -18.91 0.37
N ASN A 95 6.81 -18.05 -0.01
CA ASN A 95 6.36 -17.90 -1.40
C ASN A 95 6.74 -16.55 -2.03
N VAL A 96 7.09 -15.57 -1.20
CA VAL A 96 7.40 -14.21 -1.63
C VAL A 96 8.76 -13.81 -1.06
N ASP A 97 9.60 -13.18 -1.88
CA ASP A 97 10.86 -12.58 -1.41
C ASP A 97 10.60 -11.29 -0.62
N ILE A 98 10.17 -11.46 0.64
CA ILE A 98 9.79 -10.35 1.52
C ILE A 98 10.98 -9.45 1.86
N ASP A 99 12.14 -10.04 2.17
CA ASP A 99 13.33 -9.26 2.52
C ASP A 99 13.83 -8.50 1.27
N GLY A 100 13.80 -9.11 0.08
CA GLY A 100 14.07 -8.44 -1.18
C GLY A 100 13.13 -7.25 -1.43
N LEU A 101 11.81 -7.45 -1.31
CA LEU A 101 10.83 -6.38 -1.43
C LEU A 101 11.04 -5.26 -0.41
N SER A 102 11.44 -5.59 0.83
CA SER A 102 11.65 -4.60 1.89
C SER A 102 12.84 -3.68 1.64
N SER A 103 13.77 -4.08 0.76
CA SER A 103 14.91 -3.26 0.36
C SER A 103 14.57 -2.27 -0.76
N PHE A 104 13.40 -2.43 -1.40
CA PHE A 104 12.93 -1.58 -2.48
C PHE A 104 12.00 -0.48 -1.97
N THR A 105 12.22 0.75 -2.44
CA THR A 105 11.28 1.86 -2.24
C THR A 105 10.82 2.43 -3.59
N PRO A 106 9.57 2.92 -3.70
CA PRO A 106 9.01 3.34 -4.99
C PRO A 106 9.78 4.46 -5.71
N ASP A 107 10.64 5.20 -5.00
CA ASP A 107 11.49 6.26 -5.54
C ASP A 107 12.81 5.77 -6.16
N GLN A 108 13.16 4.49 -5.97
CA GLN A 108 14.43 3.92 -6.45
C GLN A 108 14.42 3.54 -7.93
N GLY A 109 13.25 3.35 -8.54
CA GLY A 109 13.15 3.01 -9.96
C GLY A 109 11.90 2.23 -10.35
N PRO A 110 11.88 1.66 -11.57
CA PRO A 110 10.76 0.87 -12.06
C PRO A 110 10.66 -0.47 -11.33
N LEU A 111 9.46 -1.07 -11.34
CA LEU A 111 9.20 -2.38 -10.76
C LEU A 111 9.82 -3.54 -11.59
N THR A 112 10.46 -3.23 -12.72
CA THR A 112 11.32 -4.14 -13.46
C THR A 112 12.65 -4.42 -12.78
N THR A 113 13.00 -3.66 -11.74
CA THR A 113 14.20 -3.88 -10.92
C THR A 113 14.27 -5.34 -10.44
N LYS A 114 15.46 -5.94 -10.51
CA LYS A 114 15.68 -7.35 -10.16
C LYS A 114 15.74 -7.56 -8.64
N LEU A 115 15.05 -8.59 -8.18
CA LEU A 115 15.15 -9.18 -6.84
C LEU A 115 15.53 -10.65 -6.99
N GLY A 116 16.84 -10.93 -6.88
CA GLY A 116 17.38 -12.25 -7.21
C GLY A 116 17.02 -12.69 -8.64
N ASN A 117 16.21 -13.75 -8.74
CA ASN A 117 15.78 -14.32 -10.03
C ASN A 117 14.46 -13.74 -10.57
N SER A 118 13.75 -12.91 -9.79
CA SER A 118 12.50 -12.27 -10.18
C SER A 118 12.65 -10.75 -10.28
N THR A 119 11.56 -10.04 -10.59
CA THR A 119 11.46 -8.59 -10.52
C THR A 119 10.61 -8.15 -9.34
N VAL A 120 10.74 -6.90 -8.92
CA VAL A 120 9.85 -6.30 -7.90
C VAL A 120 8.37 -6.47 -8.30
N ALA A 121 8.01 -6.24 -9.56
CA ALA A 121 6.65 -6.41 -10.07
C ALA A 121 6.14 -7.85 -9.89
N GLN A 122 6.98 -8.85 -10.16
CA GLN A 122 6.64 -10.27 -10.01
C GLN A 122 6.39 -10.63 -8.54
N GLU A 123 7.28 -10.20 -7.63
CA GLU A 123 7.14 -10.49 -6.20
C GLU A 123 5.96 -9.74 -5.56
N LEU A 124 5.73 -8.48 -5.95
CA LEU A 124 4.54 -7.73 -5.54
C LEU A 124 3.24 -8.35 -6.07
N GLY A 125 3.27 -8.89 -7.29
CA GLY A 125 2.15 -9.64 -7.85
C GLY A 125 1.82 -10.88 -7.00
N LYS A 126 2.83 -11.68 -6.65
CA LYS A 126 2.67 -12.83 -5.75
C LYS A 126 2.13 -12.42 -4.38
N LEU A 127 2.68 -11.36 -3.80
CA LEU A 127 2.22 -10.81 -2.52
C LEU A 127 0.72 -10.44 -2.58
N PHE A 128 0.35 -9.66 -3.60
CA PHE A 128 -1.04 -9.22 -3.77
C PHE A 128 -1.99 -10.40 -3.96
N ASP A 129 -1.66 -11.32 -4.87
CA ASP A 129 -2.48 -12.50 -5.16
C ASP A 129 -2.64 -13.37 -3.91
N PHE A 130 -1.56 -13.56 -3.14
CA PHE A 130 -1.61 -14.32 -1.90
C PHE A 130 -2.48 -13.62 -0.84
N CYS A 131 -2.28 -12.31 -0.64
CA CYS A 131 -3.00 -11.56 0.39
C CYS A 131 -4.50 -11.42 0.08
N SER A 132 -4.87 -11.33 -1.20
CA SER A 132 -6.25 -11.16 -1.66
C SER A 132 -7.00 -12.49 -1.84
N LYS A 133 -6.31 -13.62 -1.69
CA LYS A 133 -6.89 -14.95 -1.89
C LYS A 133 -7.94 -15.30 -0.84
N TRP A 134 -9.00 -15.97 -1.31
CA TRP A 134 -10.06 -16.49 -0.46
C TRP A 134 -9.51 -17.41 0.64
N GLY A 135 -9.93 -17.18 1.88
CA GLY A 135 -9.55 -17.99 3.04
C GLY A 135 -8.11 -17.80 3.54
N HIS A 136 -7.36 -16.82 3.02
CA HIS A 136 -6.01 -16.53 3.50
C HIS A 136 -6.03 -15.58 4.70
N PHE A 137 -6.36 -14.30 4.45
CA PHE A 137 -6.52 -13.29 5.50
C PHE A 137 -7.95 -12.77 5.63
N SER A 138 -8.80 -13.09 4.65
CA SER A 138 -10.22 -12.74 4.57
C SER A 138 -11.03 -13.98 4.26
N GLU A 139 -12.13 -14.21 4.97
CA GLU A 139 -13.08 -15.30 4.68
C GLU A 139 -13.70 -15.17 3.29
N ALA A 140 -13.75 -13.96 2.72
CA ALA A 140 -14.28 -13.72 1.38
C ALA A 140 -13.17 -13.39 0.35
N GLY A 141 -11.90 -13.35 0.78
CA GLY A 141 -10.81 -12.79 -0.01
C GLY A 141 -10.98 -11.29 -0.28
N GLY A 142 -10.40 -10.84 -1.39
CA GLY A 142 -10.60 -9.51 -1.94
C GLY A 142 -9.57 -8.47 -1.49
N ILE A 143 -9.54 -7.36 -2.23
CA ILE A 143 -8.48 -6.37 -2.11
C ILE A 143 -8.47 -5.65 -0.76
N VAL A 144 -9.62 -5.36 -0.15
CA VAL A 144 -9.67 -4.45 0.99
C VAL A 144 -8.85 -4.96 2.18
N ILE A 145 -8.95 -6.24 2.50
CA ILE A 145 -8.09 -6.86 3.52
C ILE A 145 -6.71 -7.15 2.92
N GLY A 146 -6.66 -7.68 1.68
CA GLY A 146 -5.41 -8.05 1.03
C GLY A 146 -4.39 -6.91 0.97
N SER A 147 -4.77 -5.73 0.48
CA SER A 147 -3.90 -4.55 0.40
C SER A 147 -3.50 -4.02 1.77
N LYS A 148 -4.38 -4.11 2.78
CA LYS A 148 -4.04 -3.67 4.14
C LYS A 148 -3.06 -4.61 4.83
N VAL A 149 -3.15 -5.91 4.56
CA VAL A 149 -2.15 -6.88 5.03
C VAL A 149 -0.83 -6.67 4.27
N ALA A 150 -0.85 -6.50 2.95
CA ALA A 150 0.34 -6.18 2.16
C ALA A 150 1.02 -4.89 2.65
N HIS A 151 0.24 -3.85 2.95
CA HIS A 151 0.73 -2.60 3.56
C HIS A 151 1.29 -2.82 4.97
N ALA A 152 0.66 -3.64 5.81
CA ALA A 152 1.22 -3.92 7.13
C ALA A 152 2.58 -4.64 7.05
N ILE A 153 2.80 -5.44 6.01
CA ILE A 153 4.06 -6.13 5.74
C ILE A 153 5.10 -5.14 5.16
N LEU A 154 4.73 -4.34 4.16
CA LEU A 154 5.61 -3.42 3.43
C LEU A 154 4.99 -2.01 3.35
N PRO A 155 4.95 -1.25 4.47
CA PRO A 155 4.26 0.03 4.51
C PRO A 155 4.92 1.11 3.66
N GLU A 156 6.21 0.97 3.38
CA GLU A 156 6.98 1.87 2.52
C GLU A 156 6.67 1.69 1.02
N LEU A 157 6.03 0.58 0.64
CA LEU A 157 5.85 0.16 -0.75
C LEU A 157 4.38 -0.05 -1.15
N CYS A 158 3.58 -0.70 -0.30
CA CYS A 158 2.23 -1.13 -0.65
C CYS A 158 1.17 -0.10 -0.21
N PRO A 159 0.22 0.33 -1.05
CA PRO A 159 -0.88 1.22 -0.66
C PRO A 159 -1.98 0.51 0.13
N MET A 160 -2.67 1.23 1.03
CA MET A 160 -3.92 0.74 1.62
C MET A 160 -5.12 1.12 0.78
N ILE A 161 -5.74 0.13 0.14
CA ILE A 161 -6.95 0.35 -0.66
C ILE A 161 -8.18 0.02 0.19
N ASP A 162 -8.90 1.05 0.65
CA ASP A 162 -10.26 0.89 1.16
C ASP A 162 -11.32 1.53 0.24
N THR A 163 -12.57 1.61 0.71
CA THR A 163 -13.67 2.15 -0.10
C THR A 163 -13.45 3.61 -0.46
N SER A 164 -13.01 4.45 0.48
CA SER A 164 -12.74 5.87 0.23
C SER A 164 -11.58 6.05 -0.73
N HIS A 165 -10.49 5.29 -0.54
CA HIS A 165 -9.33 5.32 -1.44
C HIS A 165 -9.72 4.88 -2.85
N GLY A 166 -10.53 3.82 -2.98
CA GLY A 166 -11.04 3.37 -4.26
C GLY A 166 -11.92 4.41 -4.97
N ILE A 167 -12.75 5.17 -4.24
CA ILE A 167 -13.50 6.30 -4.80
C ILE A 167 -12.54 7.40 -5.25
N SER A 168 -11.63 7.83 -4.38
CA SER A 168 -10.68 8.89 -4.68
C SER A 168 -9.82 8.57 -5.91
N LEU A 169 -9.31 7.34 -5.98
CA LEU A 169 -8.55 6.87 -7.12
C LEU A 169 -9.40 6.90 -8.38
N TYR A 170 -10.65 6.44 -8.35
CA TYR A 170 -11.54 6.49 -9.53
C TYR A 170 -11.85 7.92 -9.99
N ASN A 171 -11.93 8.86 -9.04
CA ASN A 171 -12.27 10.26 -9.30
C ASN A 171 -11.12 11.05 -9.95
N VAL A 172 -9.90 10.48 -10.02
CA VAL A 172 -8.80 11.08 -10.75
C VAL A 172 -9.10 11.10 -12.25
N ALA A 173 -8.81 12.23 -12.92
CA ALA A 173 -9.07 12.43 -14.33
C ALA A 173 -8.39 11.35 -15.20
N SER A 174 -9.09 10.88 -16.25
CA SER A 174 -8.70 9.68 -17.02
C SER A 174 -7.31 9.73 -17.68
N GLY A 175 -6.75 10.91 -17.95
CA GLY A 175 -5.42 11.10 -18.52
C GLY A 175 -4.28 11.15 -17.50
N GLU A 176 -4.59 11.08 -16.21
CA GLU A 176 -3.62 11.31 -15.13
C GLU A 176 -2.93 10.02 -14.64
N TYR A 177 -3.41 8.83 -15.04
CA TYR A 177 -2.83 7.54 -14.63
C TYR A 177 -1.57 7.22 -15.44
N LEU A 178 -0.56 8.08 -15.32
CA LEU A 178 0.74 7.91 -15.94
C LEU A 178 1.71 7.25 -14.95
N PRO A 179 2.65 6.42 -15.46
CA PRO A 179 3.69 5.82 -14.63
C PRO A 179 4.71 6.88 -14.17
N PRO A 180 5.59 6.56 -13.21
CA PRO A 180 6.75 7.38 -12.83
C PRO A 180 7.76 7.64 -13.96
N GLY A 181 7.68 6.91 -15.07
CA GLY A 181 8.55 7.05 -16.24
C GLY A 181 7.76 7.24 -17.54
N ASP A 182 8.31 6.73 -18.64
CA ASP A 182 7.78 6.97 -19.98
C ASP A 182 6.57 6.07 -20.31
N SER A 183 6.59 4.81 -19.85
CA SER A 183 5.53 3.85 -20.14
C SER A 183 5.27 2.84 -19.02
N TRP A 184 4.03 2.32 -18.96
CA TRP A 184 3.67 1.28 -17.98
C TRP A 184 4.41 -0.03 -18.28
N ASP A 185 4.66 -0.32 -19.55
CA ASP A 185 5.37 -1.53 -19.99
C ASP A 185 6.83 -1.54 -19.50
N GLU A 186 7.52 -0.40 -19.54
CA GLU A 186 8.87 -0.27 -18.96
C GLU A 186 8.85 -0.27 -17.44
N TYR A 187 7.82 0.34 -16.84
CA TYR A 187 7.68 0.38 -15.39
C TYR A 187 7.41 -1.00 -14.79
N LEU A 188 6.56 -1.81 -15.42
CA LEU A 188 6.12 -3.13 -14.94
C LEU A 188 6.90 -4.29 -15.54
N GLY A 189 7.45 -4.13 -16.74
CA GLY A 189 8.17 -5.17 -17.49
C GLY A 189 7.27 -6.06 -18.33
N TYR A 190 6.00 -5.69 -18.48
CA TYR A 190 5.01 -6.40 -19.28
C TYR A 190 3.87 -5.44 -19.65
N THR A 191 3.14 -5.79 -20.70
CA THR A 191 1.97 -5.02 -21.14
C THR A 191 0.78 -5.29 -20.24
N LEU A 192 0.21 -4.23 -19.69
CA LEU A 192 -0.96 -4.28 -18.81
C LEU A 192 -2.18 -4.95 -19.46
N GLU A 193 -2.87 -5.79 -18.70
CA GLU A 193 -4.18 -6.30 -19.08
C GLU A 193 -5.27 -5.29 -18.69
N GLY A 194 -5.51 -4.29 -19.55
CA GLY A 194 -6.61 -3.33 -19.38
C GLY A 194 -6.14 -1.88 -19.20
N LYS A 195 -6.91 -1.10 -18.44
CA LYS A 195 -6.61 0.33 -18.23
C LYS A 195 -5.76 0.51 -16.96
N PRO A 196 -4.82 1.46 -16.94
CA PRO A 196 -3.97 1.74 -15.77
C PRO A 196 -4.72 2.41 -14.61
N ASN A 197 -6.05 2.60 -14.71
CA ASN A 197 -6.84 3.13 -13.60
C ASN A 197 -6.86 2.10 -12.47
N PRO A 198 -6.24 2.38 -11.31
CA PRO A 198 -6.17 1.42 -10.21
C PRO A 198 -7.57 1.10 -9.65
N SER A 199 -8.59 1.96 -9.79
CA SER A 199 -9.94 1.66 -9.30
C SER A 199 -10.94 1.48 -10.45
N PRO A 200 -11.34 0.25 -10.80
CA PRO A 200 -12.16 0.02 -12.00
C PRO A 200 -13.60 0.54 -11.90
N ARG A 201 -14.17 0.76 -10.69
CA ARG A 201 -15.58 1.19 -10.47
C ARG A 201 -15.83 1.94 -9.16
N GLY A 202 -14.87 2.70 -8.64
CA GLY A 202 -15.08 3.60 -7.49
C GLY A 202 -15.63 2.96 -6.20
N SER A 203 -15.39 1.67 -5.95
CA SER A 203 -15.67 0.93 -4.67
C SER A 203 -15.78 -0.59 -4.85
N GLY A 204 -15.80 -1.10 -6.09
CA GLY A 204 -16.03 -2.53 -6.38
C GLY A 204 -14.96 -3.47 -5.80
N ARG A 205 -15.26 -4.09 -4.65
CA ARG A 205 -14.37 -4.98 -3.86
C ARG A 205 -13.82 -6.20 -4.62
N TYR A 206 -14.49 -6.61 -5.70
CA TYR A 206 -14.24 -7.89 -6.39
C TYR A 206 -13.62 -7.74 -7.78
N GLN A 207 -13.36 -6.51 -8.24
CA GLN A 207 -12.86 -6.25 -9.60
C GLN A 207 -11.42 -5.75 -9.64
N TRP A 208 -10.79 -5.58 -8.48
CA TRP A 208 -9.37 -5.25 -8.43
C TRP A 208 -8.55 -6.47 -8.82
N ALA A 209 -7.57 -6.24 -9.67
CA ALA A 209 -6.63 -7.23 -10.17
C ALA A 209 -5.23 -6.83 -9.74
N LYS A 210 -4.26 -7.75 -9.84
CA LYS A 210 -2.86 -7.46 -9.53
C LYS A 210 -2.35 -6.21 -10.24
N ASP A 211 -2.70 -6.04 -11.52
CA ASP A 211 -2.28 -4.91 -12.34
C ASP A 211 -2.78 -3.58 -11.77
N HIS A 212 -4.02 -3.54 -11.27
CA HIS A 212 -4.57 -2.37 -10.60
C HIS A 212 -3.81 -2.00 -9.32
N PHE A 213 -3.36 -3.00 -8.55
CA PHE A 213 -2.55 -2.78 -7.35
C PHE A 213 -1.14 -2.27 -7.69
N LEU A 214 -0.50 -2.85 -8.71
CA LEU A 214 0.82 -2.41 -9.18
C LEU A 214 0.77 -1.00 -9.80
N CYS A 215 -0.29 -0.69 -10.54
CA CYS A 215 -0.56 0.66 -11.04
C CYS A 215 -0.78 1.66 -9.90
N ALA A 216 -1.42 1.27 -8.79
CA ALA A 216 -1.57 2.14 -7.63
C ALA A 216 -0.20 2.48 -7.00
N ILE A 217 0.71 1.51 -6.89
CA ILE A 217 2.09 1.73 -6.42
C ILE A 217 2.82 2.71 -7.35
N GLY A 218 2.76 2.48 -8.67
CA GLY A 218 3.37 3.37 -9.65
C GLY A 218 2.77 4.77 -9.65
N PHE A 219 1.44 4.88 -9.53
CA PHE A 219 0.77 6.17 -9.48
C PHE A 219 1.15 6.97 -8.22
N TYR A 220 1.29 6.29 -7.07
CA TYR A 220 1.77 6.91 -5.84
C TYR A 220 3.22 7.38 -5.96
N ALA A 221 4.09 6.58 -6.56
CA ALA A 221 5.45 6.99 -6.89
C ALA A 221 5.46 8.21 -7.82
N ARG A 222 4.58 8.24 -8.83
CA ARG A 222 4.47 9.36 -9.77
C ARG A 222 4.07 10.65 -9.06
N ILE A 223 3.09 10.61 -8.15
CA ILE A 223 2.70 11.77 -7.35
C ILE A 223 3.88 12.27 -6.50
N TYR A 224 4.66 11.37 -5.92
CA TYR A 224 5.86 11.74 -5.18
C TYR A 224 6.90 12.43 -6.08
N HIS A 225 7.20 11.90 -7.27
CA HIS A 225 8.14 12.51 -8.20
C HIS A 225 7.68 13.88 -8.69
N ASP A 226 6.41 14.01 -9.07
CA ASP A 226 5.84 15.30 -9.48
C ASP A 226 5.89 16.32 -8.30
N TRP A 227 5.67 15.86 -7.06
CA TRP A 227 5.85 16.71 -5.87
C TRP A 227 7.31 17.12 -5.67
N GLN A 228 8.27 16.21 -5.84
CA GLN A 228 9.71 16.52 -5.76
C GLN A 228 10.07 17.62 -6.75
N GLU A 229 9.71 17.46 -8.02
CA GLU A 229 9.98 18.43 -9.08
C GLU A 229 9.37 19.79 -8.77
N ALA A 230 8.11 19.83 -8.34
CA ALA A 230 7.42 21.06 -7.98
C ALA A 230 8.03 21.80 -6.77
N ASN A 231 8.82 21.12 -5.94
CA ASN A 231 9.39 21.65 -4.70
C ASN A 231 10.93 21.71 -4.70
N GLY A 232 11.58 21.55 -5.86
CA GLY A 232 13.04 21.66 -5.97
C GLY A 232 13.82 20.43 -5.47
N CYS A 233 13.21 19.25 -5.58
CA CYS A 233 13.79 17.94 -5.24
C CYS A 233 14.34 17.82 -3.81
N PRO A 234 13.54 18.13 -2.76
CA PRO A 234 14.03 18.17 -1.38
C PRO A 234 14.24 16.79 -0.74
N GLY A 235 13.90 15.70 -1.45
CA GLY A 235 14.09 14.31 -1.03
C GLY A 235 12.96 13.75 -0.17
N MET A 236 13.04 12.44 0.12
CA MET A 236 12.02 11.66 0.83
C MET A 236 11.74 12.20 2.24
N THR A 237 12.79 12.61 2.97
CA THR A 237 12.65 13.16 4.33
C THR A 237 11.74 14.39 4.35
N ALA A 238 11.88 15.28 3.37
CA ALA A 238 11.03 16.47 3.27
C ALA A 238 9.58 16.09 2.92
N PHE A 239 9.38 15.12 2.04
CA PHE A 239 8.05 14.63 1.69
C PHE A 239 7.33 14.03 2.90
N LEU A 240 8.00 13.13 3.64
CA LEU A 240 7.42 12.53 4.85
C LEU A 240 7.17 13.56 5.95
N SER A 241 7.92 14.66 5.96
CA SER A 241 7.74 15.77 6.92
C SER A 241 6.49 16.62 6.64
N LEU A 242 5.81 16.43 5.50
CA LEU A 242 4.48 17.02 5.26
C LEU A 242 3.43 16.50 6.24
N ASP A 243 3.68 15.35 6.85
CA ASP A 243 2.84 14.79 7.89
C ASP A 243 3.50 14.96 9.27
N PRO A 244 2.99 15.89 10.10
CA PRO A 244 3.60 16.17 11.41
C PRO A 244 3.38 15.04 12.42
N VAL A 245 2.57 14.03 12.09
CA VAL A 245 2.27 12.91 12.99
C VAL A 245 3.31 11.81 12.83
N LYS A 246 3.95 11.44 13.95
CA LYS A 246 4.91 10.33 14.01
C LYS A 246 4.28 9.01 13.54
N GLY A 247 5.08 8.21 12.83
CA GLY A 247 4.71 6.86 12.39
C GLY A 247 4.21 6.78 10.96
N THR A 248 4.27 7.87 10.18
CA THR A 248 4.12 7.81 8.73
C THR A 248 5.39 7.24 8.13
N THR A 249 5.29 6.05 7.54
CA THR A 249 6.39 5.30 6.97
C THR A 249 6.21 5.19 5.46
N GLY A 250 7.00 5.96 4.71
CA GLY A 250 7.04 5.92 3.25
C GLY A 250 5.88 6.63 2.53
N ILE A 251 6.01 6.66 1.19
CA ILE A 251 5.08 7.33 0.27
C ILE A 251 3.64 6.83 0.43
N PRO A 252 3.37 5.50 0.49
CA PRO A 252 2.00 5.01 0.50
C PRO A 252 1.22 5.48 1.71
N ARG A 253 1.82 5.44 2.90
CA ARG A 253 1.11 5.83 4.11
C ARG A 253 0.68 7.30 4.10
N LEU A 254 1.53 8.18 3.57
CA LEU A 254 1.23 9.61 3.43
C LEU A 254 0.10 9.81 2.42
N LEU A 255 0.21 9.20 1.24
CA LEU A 255 -0.81 9.33 0.20
C LEU A 255 -2.14 8.71 0.61
N ASP A 256 -2.16 7.62 1.39
CA ASP A 256 -3.39 7.08 1.96
C ASP A 256 -4.17 8.14 2.76
N LYS A 257 -3.48 9.07 3.45
CA LYS A 257 -4.16 10.21 4.12
C LYS A 257 -4.76 11.20 3.13
N VAL A 258 -4.11 11.39 1.98
CA VAL A 258 -4.56 12.28 0.90
C VAL A 258 -5.79 11.69 0.22
N PHE A 259 -5.81 10.38 -0.03
CA PHE A 259 -6.90 9.66 -0.71
C PHE A 259 -8.09 9.28 0.20
N TRP A 260 -8.04 9.56 1.51
CA TRP A 260 -9.13 9.29 2.48
C TRP A 260 -10.26 10.32 2.47
#